data_AF-A0A8T6PK33-F1
#
_entry.id   AF-A0A8T6PK33-F1
#
_cell.length_a   1.000
_cell.length_b   1.000
_cell.length_c   1.000
_cell.angle_alpha   90.00
_cell.angle_beta   90.00
_cell.angle_gamma   90.00
#
_symmetry.space_group_name_H-M   'P 1'
#
loop_
_entity.id
_entity.type
_entity.pdbx_description
1 polymer ?
#
loop_
_entity_poly.entity_id
_entity_poly.type
_entity_poly.pdbx_seq_one_letter_code
_entity_poly.pdbx_strand_id
1 'polypeptide(L)'
;KAFGLDDPMLQTACAYHTTGAPDMNTLDKIVMLGDLIEPSRTFDGVEALREIAHQDLDSAVLMSLDYTISYLIRRQRIIDPRPVFLRNQLIGAGVHYPSE
;
A
#
# COMPACT_ATOMS: atom_id res chain seq x y z
N LYS A 1 15.03 0.41 24.21
CA LYS A 1 14.13 0.82 23.10
C LYS A 1 13.30 2.02 23.58
N ALA A 2 13.17 3.10 22.79
CA ALA A 2 12.62 4.38 23.25
C ALA A 2 11.11 4.38 23.61
N PHE A 3 10.34 3.38 23.16
CA PHE A 3 8.89 3.36 23.34
C PHE A 3 8.30 2.03 23.86
N GLY A 4 9.14 1.04 24.20
CA GLY A 4 8.66 -0.25 24.74
C GLY A 4 7.73 -1.05 23.82
N LEU A 5 7.73 -0.79 22.51
CA LEU A 5 6.88 -1.46 21.54
C LEU A 5 7.50 -2.79 21.11
N ASP A 6 7.19 -3.85 21.87
CA ASP A 6 7.63 -5.22 21.59
C ASP A 6 6.56 -6.07 20.88
N ASP A 7 5.47 -5.46 20.43
CA ASP A 7 4.46 -6.11 19.59
C ASP A 7 4.97 -6.29 18.15
N PRO A 8 5.13 -7.53 17.66
CA PRO A 8 5.56 -7.80 16.30
C PRO A 8 4.64 -7.20 15.23
N MET A 9 3.32 -7.13 15.46
CA MET A 9 2.37 -6.57 14.50
C MET A 9 2.57 -5.07 14.31
N LEU A 10 2.84 -4.34 15.41
CA LEU A 10 3.17 -2.91 15.32
C LEU A 10 4.51 -2.69 14.63
N GLN A 11 5.47 -3.59 14.86
CA GLN A 11 6.78 -3.51 14.22
C GLN A 11 6.69 -3.73 12.70
N THR A 12 5.93 -4.73 12.23
CA THR A 12 5.74 -4.97 10.79
C THR A 12 4.96 -3.83 10.15
N ALA A 13 3.91 -3.32 10.79
CA ALA A 13 3.13 -2.23 10.25
C ALA A 13 3.98 -0.97 10.04
N CYS A 14 4.84 -0.64 11.01
CA CYS A 14 5.81 0.43 10.85
C CYS A 14 6.90 0.12 9.81
N ALA A 15 7.37 -1.12 9.69
CA ALA A 15 8.42 -1.47 8.74
C ALA A 15 7.93 -1.48 7.28
N TYR A 16 6.69 -1.92 7.05
CA TYR A 16 6.14 -2.17 5.72
C TYR A 16 5.34 -1.00 5.15
N HIS A 17 4.96 0.02 5.94
CA HIS A 17 4.11 1.12 5.47
C HIS A 17 4.61 1.89 4.24
N THR A 18 5.92 1.93 3.96
CA THR A 18 6.45 2.68 2.82
C THR A 18 6.47 1.88 1.51
N THR A 19 6.78 0.58 1.59
CA THR A 19 7.07 -0.25 0.41
C THR A 19 6.16 -1.47 0.26
N GLY A 20 5.42 -1.80 1.31
CA GLY A 20 4.73 -3.06 1.48
C GLY A 20 5.67 -4.27 1.58
N ALA A 21 5.06 -5.44 1.79
CA ALA A 21 5.71 -6.75 1.74
C ALA A 21 4.70 -7.85 1.34
N PRO A 22 5.16 -8.97 0.72
CA PRO A 22 4.37 -10.16 0.41
C PRO A 22 3.50 -10.74 1.53
N ASP A 23 3.94 -10.62 2.78
CA ASP A 23 3.38 -11.25 3.98
C ASP A 23 2.61 -10.27 4.87
N MET A 24 2.19 -9.12 4.32
CA MET A 24 1.46 -8.11 5.05
C MET A 24 0.17 -8.65 5.67
N ASN A 25 0.04 -8.47 6.98
CA ASN A 25 -1.20 -8.70 7.70
C ASN A 25 -2.17 -7.53 7.48
N THR A 26 -3.40 -7.65 8.00
CA THR A 26 -4.44 -6.62 7.88
C THR A 26 -4.02 -5.26 8.46
N LEU A 27 -3.32 -5.24 9.60
CA LEU A 27 -2.84 -4.00 10.21
C LEU A 27 -1.79 -3.32 9.33
N ASP A 28 -0.86 -4.09 8.75
CA ASP A 28 0.16 -3.56 7.85
C ASP A 28 -0.50 -2.85 6.65
N LYS A 29 -1.51 -3.48 6.04
CA LYS A 29 -2.30 -2.91 4.93
C LYS A 29 -3.01 -1.63 5.37
N ILE A 30 -3.66 -1.64 6.54
CA ILE A 30 -4.37 -0.47 7.09
C ILE A 30 -3.42 0.70 7.31
N VAL A 31 -2.25 0.47 7.90
CA VAL A 31 -1.27 1.54 8.17
C VAL A 31 -0.69 2.08 6.88
N MET A 32 -0.33 1.20 5.93
CA MET A 32 0.17 1.59 4.61
C MET A 32 -0.85 2.45 3.85
N LEU A 33 -2.10 1.99 3.76
CA LEU A 33 -3.16 2.72 3.08
C LEU A 33 -3.51 4.01 3.82
N GLY A 34 -3.58 3.98 5.15
CA GLY A 34 -3.87 5.14 6.00
C GLY A 34 -2.91 6.30 5.74
N ASP A 35 -1.61 6.05 5.64
CA ASP A 35 -0.61 7.10 5.32
C ASP A 35 -0.83 7.72 3.93
N LEU A 36 -1.27 6.91 2.96
CA LEU A 36 -1.47 7.35 1.59
C LEU A 36 -2.82 8.04 1.36
N ILE A 37 -3.88 7.68 2.09
CA ILE A 37 -5.25 8.15 1.83
C ILE A 37 -5.82 9.08 2.91
N GLU A 38 -5.02 9.46 3.91
CA GLU A 38 -5.49 10.33 4.99
C GLU A 38 -6.14 11.63 4.45
N PRO A 39 -7.09 12.25 5.19
CA PRO A 39 -7.96 13.30 4.67
C PRO A 39 -7.25 14.51 4.05
N SER A 40 -6.03 14.83 4.46
CA SER A 40 -5.25 15.97 3.96
C SER A 40 -4.52 15.67 2.63
N ARG A 41 -4.43 14.39 2.23
CA ARG A 41 -3.85 14.01 0.92
C ARG A 41 -4.74 14.43 -0.23
N THR A 42 -4.10 15.01 -1.24
CA THR A 42 -4.72 15.42 -2.50
C THR A 42 -3.84 14.98 -3.66
N PHE A 43 -4.35 14.06 -4.49
CA PHE A 43 -3.72 13.64 -5.74
C PHE A 43 -4.73 12.96 -6.65
N ASP A 44 -4.42 12.90 -7.95
CA ASP A 44 -5.27 12.26 -8.95
C ASP A 44 -5.53 10.79 -8.59
N GLY A 45 -6.80 10.45 -8.39
CA GLY A 45 -7.23 9.08 -8.03
C GLY A 45 -7.35 8.80 -6.52
N VAL A 46 -7.08 9.77 -5.64
CA VAL A 46 -7.17 9.55 -4.17
C VAL A 46 -8.58 9.17 -3.71
N GLU A 47 -9.63 9.73 -4.32
CA GLU A 47 -11.01 9.40 -3.93
C GLU A 47 -11.41 7.99 -4.31
N ALA A 48 -11.08 7.54 -5.53
CA ALA A 48 -11.29 6.16 -5.95
C ALA A 48 -10.51 5.17 -5.06
N LEU A 49 -9.28 5.53 -4.67
CA LEU A 49 -8.49 4.72 -3.75
C LEU A 49 -9.11 4.67 -2.34
N ARG A 50 -9.68 5.77 -1.83
CA ARG A 50 -10.42 5.79 -0.57
C ARG A 50 -11.65 4.89 -0.63
N GLU A 51 -12.43 4.97 -1.70
CA GLU A 51 -13.60 4.13 -1.90
C GLU A 51 -13.26 2.64 -1.92
N ILE A 52 -12.22 2.26 -2.66
CA ILE A 52 -11.77 0.86 -2.74
C ILE A 52 -11.20 0.39 -1.40
N ALA A 53 -10.47 1.24 -0.66
CA ALA A 53 -9.95 0.90 0.67
C ALA A 53 -11.03 0.54 1.69
N HIS A 54 -12.24 1.10 1.52
CA HIS A 54 -13.41 0.73 2.33
C HIS A 54 -14.10 -0.56 1.89
N GLN A 55 -13.82 -1.04 0.67
CA GLN A 55 -14.45 -2.23 0.09
C GLN A 55 -13.55 -3.46 0.20
N ASP A 56 -12.29 -3.34 -0.24
CA ASP A 56 -11.31 -4.43 -0.26
C ASP A 56 -9.88 -3.90 -0.11
N LEU A 57 -9.21 -4.30 0.97
CA LEU A 57 -7.86 -3.82 1.28
C LEU A 57 -6.82 -4.30 0.27
N ASP A 58 -6.96 -5.50 -0.28
CA ASP A 58 -5.98 -6.04 -1.24
C ASP A 58 -6.03 -5.31 -2.57
N SER A 59 -7.23 -5.01 -3.07
CA SER A 59 -7.44 -4.18 -4.25
C SER A 59 -6.95 -2.75 -4.04
N ALA A 60 -7.15 -2.19 -2.84
CA ALA A 60 -6.63 -0.87 -2.49
C ALA A 60 -5.09 -0.87 -2.42
N VAL A 61 -4.48 -1.90 -1.82
CA VAL A 61 -3.02 -2.08 -1.82
C VAL A 61 -2.52 -2.15 -3.26
N LEU A 62 -3.14 -2.95 -4.12
CA LEU A 62 -2.76 -3.04 -5.54
C LEU A 62 -2.81 -1.66 -6.22
N MET A 63 -3.90 -0.92 -6.06
CA MET A 63 -4.05 0.41 -6.64
C MET A 63 -3.03 1.42 -6.09
N SER A 64 -2.73 1.36 -4.79
CA SER A 64 -1.72 2.22 -4.16
C SER A 64 -0.31 1.99 -4.73
N LEU A 65 0.03 0.73 -5.01
CA LEU A 65 1.32 0.35 -5.59
C LEU A 65 1.43 0.83 -7.04
N ASP A 66 0.39 0.64 -7.84
CA ASP A 66 0.34 1.10 -9.23
C ASP A 66 0.47 2.63 -9.33
N TYR A 67 -0.20 3.35 -8.44
CA TYR A 67 -0.06 4.80 -8.32
C TYR A 67 1.39 5.19 -7.97
N THR A 68 1.96 4.59 -6.92
CA THR A 68 3.29 4.93 -6.41
C THR A 68 4.39 4.63 -7.43
N ILE A 69 4.34 3.46 -8.06
CA ILE A 69 5.27 3.05 -9.11
C ILE A 69 5.19 4.00 -10.29
N SER A 70 3.97 4.30 -10.77
CA SER A 70 3.76 5.24 -11.88
C SER A 70 4.25 6.66 -11.56
N TYR A 71 4.05 7.11 -10.32
CA TYR A 71 4.58 8.38 -9.84
C TYR A 71 6.12 8.43 -9.89
N LEU A 72 6.79 7.39 -9.40
CA LEU A 72 8.25 7.30 -9.40
C LEU A 72 8.83 7.22 -10.82
N ILE A 73 8.20 6.45 -11.72
CA ILE A 73 8.58 6.37 -13.14
C ILE A 73 8.54 7.76 -13.79
N ARG A 74 7.42 8.48 -13.66
CA ARG A 74 7.26 9.83 -14.23
C ARG A 74 8.31 10.82 -13.73
N ARG A 75 8.82 10.61 -12.51
CA ARG A 75 9.84 11.45 -11.87
C ARG A 75 11.28 10.94 -12.06
N GLN A 76 11.48 9.85 -12.82
CA GLN A 76 12.78 9.19 -13.02
C GLN A 76 13.50 8.89 -11.70
N ARG A 77 12.77 8.37 -10.71
CA ARG A 77 13.31 8.01 -9.40
C ARG A 77 13.60 6.50 -9.33
N ILE A 78 14.55 6.14 -8.47
CA ILE A 78 14.81 4.74 -8.13
C ILE A 78 13.55 4.16 -7.48
N ILE A 79 13.19 2.95 -7.89
CA ILE A 79 12.06 2.20 -7.35
C ILE A 79 12.63 1.04 -6.56
N ASP A 80 12.26 0.95 -5.28
CA ASP A 80 12.55 -0.24 -4.49
C ASP A 80 11.89 -1.46 -5.17
N PRO A 81 12.53 -2.64 -5.21
CA PRO A 81 11.94 -3.81 -5.84
C PRO A 81 10.72 -4.38 -5.09
N ARG A 82 10.58 -4.12 -3.78
CA ARG A 82 9.50 -4.71 -2.95
C ARG A 82 8.08 -4.32 -3.42
N PRO A 83 7.76 -3.05 -3.70
CA PRO A 83 6.48 -2.67 -4.30
C PRO A 83 6.15 -3.43 -5.58
N VAL A 84 7.14 -3.67 -6.44
CA VAL A 84 6.96 -4.39 -7.71
C VAL A 84 6.67 -5.86 -7.46
N PHE A 85 7.38 -6.50 -6.53
CA PHE A 85 7.14 -7.89 -6.17
C PHE A 85 5.77 -8.10 -5.54
N LEU A 86 5.41 -7.24 -4.58
CA LEU A 86 4.09 -7.30 -3.94
C LEU A 86 2.96 -7.11 -4.97
N ARG A 87 3.09 -6.11 -5.85
CA ARG A 87 2.14 -5.89 -6.94
C ARG A 87 1.94 -7.14 -7.80
N ASN A 88 3.03 -7.75 -8.26
CA ASN A 88 2.96 -8.94 -9.10
C ASN A 88 2.37 -10.15 -8.35
N GLN A 89 2.65 -10.29 -7.06
CA GLN A 89 2.06 -11.33 -6.24
C GLN A 89 0.54 -11.16 -6.09
N LEU A 90 0.06 -9.94 -5.82
CA LEU A 90 -1.38 -9.65 -5.71
C LEU A 90 -2.09 -10.00 -7.02
N ILE A 91 -1.54 -9.56 -8.16
CA ILE A 91 -2.09 -9.89 -9.48
C ILE A 91 -2.07 -11.40 -9.72
N GLY A 92 -0.95 -12.07 -9.39
CA GLY A 92 -0.83 -13.53 -9.52
C GLY A 92 -1.79 -14.32 -8.62
N ALA A 93 -2.22 -13.72 -7.50
CA ALA A 93 -3.24 -14.26 -6.60
C ALA A 93 -4.68 -13.96 -7.05
N GLY A 94 -4.88 -13.27 -8.18
CA GLY A 94 -6.20 -12.93 -8.72
C GLY A 94 -6.79 -11.64 -8.19
N VAL A 95 -6.00 -10.80 -7.51
CA VAL A 95 -6.44 -9.46 -7.08
C VAL A 95 -6.50 -8.54 -8.29
N HIS A 96 -7.65 -7.88 -8.46
CA HIS A 96 -7.92 -6.98 -9.57
C HIS A 96 -8.66 -5.74 -9.06
N TYR A 97 -8.66 -4.67 -9.85
CA TYR A 97 -9.57 -3.57 -9.57
C TYR A 97 -11.01 -4.04 -9.67
N PRO A 98 -11.90 -3.56 -8.79
CA PRO A 98 -13.33 -3.73 -9.02
C PRO A 98 -13.63 -3.11 -10.39
N SER A 99 -14.19 -3.91 -11.29
CA SER A 99 -14.68 -3.42 -12.58
C SER A 99 -15.77 -2.37 -12.34
N GLU A 100 -15.77 -1.31 -13.15
CA GLU A 100 -16.94 -0.42 -13.28
C GLU A 100 -18.23 -1.22 -13.56
#